data_AF-A0A9E4N6C8-F1
#
_entry.id   AF-A0A9E4N6C8-F1
#
_cell.length_a   1.000
_cell.length_b   1.000
_cell.length_c   1.000
_cell.angle_alpha   90.00
_cell.angle_beta   90.00
_cell.angle_gamma   90.00
#
_symmetry.space_group_name_H-M   'P 1'
#
loop_
_entity.id
_entity.type
_entity.pdbx_description
1 polymer ?
#
loop_
_entity_poly.entity_id
_entity_poly.type
_entity_poly.pdbx_seq_one_letter_code
_entity_poly.pdbx_strand_id
1 'polypeptide(L)'
;PMVGLMASVGGFDNDLDGGLDTDANRNSWTLGIGVKLKLFEGGRTQHRISAARVGRDQKEQQRLLLNESLATQIKHLFLQTNAAKQQIEITENAVETARENRDLSSRAYQTGAVKTEKVIEANLMDALVRANHYRAKHDQALHLAEITYLLGREATE
;
A
#
# COMPACT_ATOMS: atom_id res chain seq x y z
N PRO A 1 -16.63 -4.36 37.95
CA PRO A 1 -17.56 -3.28 38.39
C PRO A 1 -17.31 -2.07 37.51
N MET A 2 -18.36 -1.35 37.12
CA MET A 2 -18.20 -0.02 36.49
C MET A 2 -18.58 1.03 37.54
N VAL A 3 -17.73 2.02 37.72
CA VAL A 3 -18.00 3.16 38.60
C VAL A 3 -18.22 4.37 37.70
N GLY A 4 -19.31 5.08 37.92
CA GLY A 4 -19.65 6.30 37.20
C GLY A 4 -19.92 7.45 38.16
N LEU A 5 -19.55 8.65 37.74
CA LEU A 5 -19.89 9.91 38.40
C LEU A 5 -20.96 10.60 37.56
N MET A 6 -22.01 11.11 38.21
CA MET A 6 -23.05 11.90 37.58
C MET A 6 -23.21 13.22 38.30
N ALA A 7 -23.27 14.30 37.54
CA ALA A 7 -23.58 15.64 38.02
C ALA A 7 -24.66 16.25 37.13
N SER A 8 -25.66 16.88 37.72
CA SER A 8 -26.69 17.61 37.00
C SER A 8 -26.98 18.93 37.70
N VAL A 9 -27.29 19.94 36.91
CA VAL A 9 -27.81 21.23 37.36
C VAL A 9 -29.10 21.47 36.61
N GLY A 10 -30.11 22.01 37.27
CA GLY A 10 -31.42 22.25 36.66
C GLY A 10 -32.21 23.26 37.45
N GLY A 11 -32.95 24.10 36.74
CA GLY A 11 -33.89 25.03 37.35
C GLY A 11 -35.24 24.97 36.67
N PHE A 12 -36.27 25.28 37.43
CA PHE A 12 -37.64 25.37 36.94
C PHE A 12 -38.11 26.81 37.11
N ASP A 13 -38.88 27.29 36.14
CA ASP A 13 -39.52 28.59 36.21
C ASP A 13 -41.03 28.40 36.24
N ASN A 14 -41.72 29.10 37.14
CA ASN A 14 -43.17 29.00 37.30
C ASN A 14 -43.75 30.42 37.41
N ASP A 15 -44.52 30.80 36.39
CA ASP A 15 -45.18 32.11 36.28
C ASP A 15 -46.53 32.18 37.02
N LEU A 16 -46.98 31.09 37.66
CA LEU A 16 -48.18 31.10 38.49
C LEU A 16 -47.85 31.68 39.87
N ASP A 17 -48.57 32.74 40.26
CA ASP A 17 -48.49 33.44 41.56
C ASP A 17 -48.97 32.60 42.76
N GLY A 18 -49.07 31.27 42.58
CA GLY A 18 -49.40 30.28 43.59
C GLY A 18 -48.70 28.95 43.28
N GLY A 19 -47.88 28.47 44.23
CA GLY A 19 -47.09 27.25 44.10
C GLY A 19 -46.11 27.07 45.25
N LEU A 20 -45.33 25.98 45.22
CA LEU A 20 -44.27 25.67 46.21
C LEU A 20 -42.86 26.10 45.73
N ASP A 21 -42.77 26.89 44.65
CA ASP A 21 -41.51 27.41 44.12
C ASP A 21 -41.05 28.63 44.93
N THR A 22 -39.77 28.70 45.24
CA THR A 22 -39.10 29.78 45.98
C THR A 22 -37.73 30.01 45.35
N ASP A 23 -37.17 31.23 45.48
CA ASP A 23 -35.82 31.55 44.98
C ASP A 23 -34.72 30.57 45.44
N ALA A 24 -34.95 29.91 46.58
CA ALA A 24 -34.07 28.89 47.15
C ALA A 24 -34.19 27.49 46.49
N ASN A 25 -35.29 27.16 45.82
CA ASN A 25 -35.48 25.87 45.11
C ASN A 25 -35.52 25.98 43.58
N ARG A 26 -35.64 27.20 43.04
CA ARG A 26 -35.56 27.53 41.61
C ARG A 26 -34.33 26.95 40.92
N ASN A 27 -33.20 26.86 41.61
CA ASN A 27 -31.95 26.28 41.10
C ASN A 27 -31.54 25.07 41.95
N SER A 28 -31.38 23.92 41.29
CA SER A 28 -30.98 22.67 41.93
C SER A 28 -29.74 22.10 41.27
N TRP A 29 -28.91 21.43 42.07
CA TRP A 29 -27.78 20.66 41.57
C TRP A 29 -27.72 19.33 42.31
N THR A 30 -27.30 18.28 41.61
CA THR A 30 -27.14 16.93 42.15
C THR A 30 -25.78 16.40 41.74
N LEU A 31 -25.07 15.79 42.70
CA LEU A 31 -23.84 15.04 42.48
C LEU A 31 -24.02 13.63 43.04
N GLY A 32 -23.71 12.61 42.25
CA GLY A 32 -23.87 11.22 42.65
C GLY A 32 -22.79 10.30 42.08
N ILE A 33 -22.44 9.27 42.84
CA ILE A 33 -21.54 8.19 42.41
C ILE A 33 -22.36 6.91 42.32
N GLY A 34 -22.30 6.22 41.18
CA GLY A 34 -22.97 4.94 40.96
C GLY A 34 -21.97 3.83 40.72
N VAL A 35 -22.16 2.68 41.38
CA VAL A 35 -21.39 1.45 41.12
C VAL A 35 -22.31 0.40 40.53
N LYS A 36 -21.97 -0.09 39.33
CA LYS A 36 -22.68 -1.18 38.66
C LYS A 36 -21.84 -2.46 38.72
N LEU A 37 -22.33 -3.44 39.47
CA LEU A 37 -21.77 -4.79 39.51
C LEU A 37 -22.74 -5.76 38.83
N LYS A 38 -22.23 -6.53 37.87
CA LYS A 38 -22.99 -7.58 37.20
C LYS A 38 -22.71 -8.89 37.93
N LEU A 39 -23.70 -9.43 38.63
CA LEU A 39 -23.56 -10.65 39.44
C LEU A 39 -23.57 -11.93 38.58
N PHE A 40 -24.41 -11.96 37.54
CA PHE A 40 -24.47 -13.04 36.57
C PHE A 40 -24.86 -12.49 35.19
N GLU A 41 -24.15 -12.93 34.14
CA GLU A 41 -24.41 -12.50 32.75
C GLU A 41 -24.53 -13.67 31.78
N GLY A 42 -24.84 -14.89 32.24
CA GLY A 42 -25.02 -16.04 31.35
C GLY A 42 -23.79 -16.33 30.46
N GLY A 43 -22.58 -16.18 31.00
CA GLY A 43 -21.33 -16.41 30.26
C GLY A 43 -20.91 -15.32 29.27
N ARG A 44 -21.70 -14.25 29.08
CA ARG A 44 -21.42 -13.18 28.09
C ARG A 44 -20.02 -12.58 28.21
N THR A 45 -19.54 -12.34 29.42
CA THR A 45 -18.19 -11.79 29.64
C THR A 45 -17.10 -12.76 29.21
N GLN A 46 -17.26 -14.07 29.46
CA GLN A 46 -16.31 -15.08 28.99
C GLN A 46 -16.29 -15.15 27.45
N HIS A 47 -17.46 -15.15 26.80
CA HIS A 47 -17.53 -15.14 25.34
C HIS A 47 -16.94 -13.87 24.72
N ARG A 48 -17.12 -12.69 25.35
CA ARG A 48 -16.46 -11.45 24.90
C ARG A 48 -14.93 -11.55 24.99
N ILE A 49 -14.40 -12.13 26.06
CA ILE A 49 -12.96 -12.37 26.20
C ILE A 49 -12.47 -13.36 25.14
N SER A 50 -13.21 -14.45 24.91
CA SER A 50 -12.89 -15.44 23.88
C SER A 50 -12.88 -14.80 22.48
N ALA A 51 -13.90 -14.02 22.14
CA ALA A 51 -13.98 -13.28 20.87
C ALA A 51 -12.82 -12.28 20.73
N ALA A 52 -12.45 -11.57 21.80
CA ALA A 52 -11.31 -10.66 21.78
C ALA A 52 -9.96 -11.40 21.58
N ARG A 53 -9.80 -12.61 22.16
CA ARG A 53 -8.63 -13.47 21.92
C ARG A 53 -8.56 -13.93 20.47
N VAL A 54 -9.65 -14.47 19.93
CA VAL A 54 -9.73 -14.87 18.52
C VAL A 54 -9.44 -13.67 17.60
N GLY A 55 -9.97 -12.49 17.92
CA GLY A 55 -9.69 -11.27 17.16
C GLY A 55 -8.20 -10.86 17.22
N ARG A 56 -7.55 -11.00 18.37
CA ARG A 56 -6.10 -10.81 18.49
C ARG A 56 -5.33 -11.81 17.66
N ASP A 57 -5.66 -13.09 17.74
CA ASP A 57 -4.96 -14.16 17.01
C ASP A 57 -5.14 -13.99 15.50
N GLN A 58 -6.32 -13.57 15.04
CA GLN A 58 -6.55 -13.20 13.63
C GLN A 58 -5.65 -12.04 13.19
N LYS A 59 -5.46 -11.01 14.03
CA LYS A 59 -4.56 -9.90 13.72
C LYS A 59 -3.10 -10.33 13.68
N GLU A 60 -2.70 -11.25 14.55
CA GLU A 60 -1.36 -11.84 14.52
C GLU A 60 -1.12 -12.63 13.23
N GLN A 61 -2.08 -13.45 12.80
CA GLN A 61 -2.01 -14.17 11.52
C GLN A 61 -1.99 -13.22 10.32
N GLN A 62 -2.81 -12.16 10.32
CA GLN A 62 -2.77 -11.12 9.28
C GLN A 62 -1.40 -10.46 9.19
N ARG A 63 -0.74 -10.20 10.32
CA ARG A 63 0.62 -9.65 10.36
C ARG A 63 1.65 -10.62 9.78
N LEU A 64 1.54 -11.91 10.10
CA LEU A 64 2.43 -12.95 9.53
C LEU A 64 2.27 -13.04 8.02
N LEU A 65 1.03 -13.14 7.52
CA LEU A 65 0.74 -13.17 6.08
C LEU A 65 1.26 -11.93 5.35
N LEU A 66 1.11 -10.73 5.95
CA LEU A 66 1.65 -9.50 5.37
C LEU A 66 3.18 -9.57 5.27
N ASN A 67 3.87 -10.02 6.32
CA ASN A 67 5.32 -10.15 6.32
C ASN A 67 5.81 -11.17 5.27
N GLU A 68 5.16 -12.32 5.16
CA GLU A 68 5.49 -13.34 4.16
C GLU A 68 5.24 -12.84 2.73
N SER A 69 4.14 -12.11 2.52
CA SER A 69 3.80 -11.50 1.24
C SER A 69 4.85 -10.46 0.83
N LEU A 70 5.26 -9.59 1.76
CA LEU A 70 6.33 -8.60 1.52
C LEU A 70 7.66 -9.27 1.20
N ALA A 71 8.05 -10.28 1.98
CA ALA A 71 9.29 -11.03 1.73
C ALA A 71 9.28 -11.70 0.35
N THR A 72 8.14 -12.27 -0.04
CA THR A 72 7.95 -12.90 -1.35
C THR A 72 8.02 -11.87 -2.47
N GLN A 73 7.39 -10.71 -2.30
CA GLN A 73 7.39 -9.64 -3.28
C GLN A 73 8.79 -9.06 -3.49
N ILE A 74 9.53 -8.78 -2.41
CA ILE A 74 10.92 -8.31 -2.48
C ILE A 74 11.80 -9.34 -3.19
N LYS A 75 11.66 -10.62 -2.83
CA LYS A 75 12.41 -11.71 -3.49
C LYS A 75 12.09 -11.78 -4.98
N HIS A 76 10.83 -11.65 -5.35
CA HIS A 76 10.40 -11.65 -6.75
C HIS A 76 11.03 -10.48 -7.53
N LEU A 77 10.95 -9.26 -7.00
CA LEU A 77 11.54 -8.07 -7.63
C LEU A 77 13.06 -8.18 -7.76
N PHE A 78 13.73 -8.77 -6.78
CA PHE A 78 15.17 -9.01 -6.85
C PHE A 78 15.52 -9.96 -8.01
N LEU A 79 14.75 -11.04 -8.17
CA LEU A 79 14.93 -11.97 -9.29
C LEU A 79 14.62 -11.28 -10.64
N GLN A 80 13.58 -10.47 -10.72
CA GLN A 80 13.24 -9.70 -11.92
C GLN A 80 14.30 -8.65 -12.27
N THR A 81 14.90 -8.01 -11.27
CA THR A 81 16.01 -7.06 -11.46
C THR A 81 17.23 -7.76 -12.06
N ASN A 82 17.57 -8.95 -11.55
CA ASN A 82 18.67 -9.75 -12.10
C ASN A 82 18.37 -10.25 -13.52
N ALA A 83 17.13 -10.68 -13.79
CA ALA A 83 16.71 -11.07 -15.13
C ALA A 83 16.78 -9.88 -16.11
N ALA A 84 16.31 -8.70 -15.69
CA ALA A 84 16.40 -7.47 -16.48
C ALA A 84 17.86 -7.09 -16.76
N LYS A 85 18.76 -7.24 -15.77
CA LYS A 85 20.21 -7.03 -15.96
C LYS A 85 20.78 -7.94 -17.05
N GLN A 86 20.48 -9.23 -17.01
CA GLN A 86 20.91 -10.18 -18.04
C GLN A 86 20.31 -9.83 -19.41
N GLN A 87 19.05 -9.41 -19.46
CA GLN A 87 18.41 -8.97 -20.69
C GLN A 87 19.08 -7.71 -21.28
N ILE A 88 19.53 -6.78 -20.44
CA ILE A 88 20.30 -5.61 -20.87
C ILE A 88 21.61 -6.05 -21.55
N GLU A 89 22.36 -6.95 -20.92
CA GLU A 89 23.62 -7.49 -21.47
C GLU A 89 23.40 -8.19 -22.83
N ILE A 90 22.34 -9.00 -22.94
CA ILE A 90 21.99 -9.68 -24.21
C ILE A 90 21.59 -8.67 -25.29
N THR A 91 20.76 -7.69 -24.94
CA THR A 91 20.25 -6.71 -25.91
C THR A 91 21.29 -5.69 -26.33
N GLU A 92 22.30 -5.41 -25.50
CA GLU A 92 23.41 -4.52 -25.83
C GLU A 92 24.19 -5.03 -27.06
N ASN A 93 24.61 -6.31 -27.02
CA ASN A 93 25.27 -6.96 -28.16
C ASN A 93 24.37 -7.02 -29.41
N ALA A 94 23.06 -7.25 -29.20
CA ALA A 94 22.10 -7.26 -30.30
C ALA A 94 21.95 -5.88 -30.96
N VAL A 95 21.97 -4.79 -30.17
CA VAL A 95 21.92 -3.41 -30.70
C VAL A 95 23.15 -3.13 -31.56
N GLU A 96 24.34 -3.55 -31.12
CA GLU A 96 25.57 -3.40 -31.90
C GLU A 96 25.47 -4.16 -33.23
N THR A 97 25.08 -5.44 -33.17
CA THR A 97 24.93 -6.28 -34.37
C THR A 97 23.89 -5.71 -35.35
N ALA A 98 22.74 -5.25 -34.84
CA ALA A 98 21.69 -4.67 -35.68
C ALA A 98 22.14 -3.35 -36.33
N ARG A 99 22.91 -2.53 -35.60
CA ARG A 99 23.52 -1.30 -36.13
C ARG A 99 24.49 -1.59 -37.26
N GLU A 100 25.38 -2.57 -37.10
CA GLU A 100 26.32 -2.97 -38.14
C GLU A 100 25.62 -3.50 -39.39
N ASN A 101 24.59 -4.34 -39.21
CA ASN A 101 23.79 -4.86 -40.32
C ASN A 101 23.05 -3.75 -41.08
N ARG A 102 22.53 -2.75 -40.35
CA ARG A 102 21.93 -1.55 -40.95
C ARG A 102 22.94 -0.76 -41.79
N ASP A 103 24.14 -0.51 -41.25
CA ASP A 103 25.20 0.21 -41.97
C ASP A 103 25.64 -0.57 -43.22
N LEU A 104 25.87 -1.87 -43.09
CA LEU A 104 26.22 -2.75 -44.20
C LEU A 104 25.15 -2.74 -45.30
N SER A 105 23.88 -2.90 -44.92
CA SER A 105 22.77 -2.88 -45.86
C SER A 105 22.64 -1.53 -46.57
N SER A 106 22.86 -0.42 -45.85
CA SER A 106 22.86 0.93 -46.43
C SER A 106 23.99 1.10 -47.45
N ARG A 107 25.21 0.68 -47.14
CA ARG A 107 26.34 0.73 -48.08
C ARG A 107 26.13 -0.15 -49.31
N ALA A 108 25.62 -1.37 -49.11
CA ALA A 108 25.32 -2.29 -50.20
C ALA A 108 24.20 -1.75 -51.12
N TYR A 109 23.24 -0.99 -50.57
CA TYR A 109 22.21 -0.32 -51.37
C TYR A 109 22.80 0.79 -52.23
N GLN A 110 23.72 1.59 -51.68
CA GLN A 110 24.42 2.66 -52.41
C GLN A 110 25.24 2.13 -53.60
N THR A 111 25.75 0.90 -53.50
CA THR A 111 26.47 0.24 -54.61
C THR A 111 25.55 -0.57 -55.54
N GLY A 112 24.23 -0.56 -55.30
CA GLY A 112 23.25 -1.33 -56.07
C GLY A 112 23.25 -2.84 -55.80
N ALA A 113 24.00 -3.32 -54.80
CA ALA A 113 24.14 -4.73 -54.47
C ALA A 113 22.91 -5.31 -53.73
N VAL A 114 22.07 -4.47 -53.12
CA VAL A 114 20.80 -4.89 -52.48
C VAL A 114 19.65 -3.95 -52.85
N LYS A 115 18.41 -4.41 -52.65
CA LYS A 115 17.19 -3.61 -52.87
C LYS A 115 16.85 -2.75 -51.65
N THR A 116 16.05 -1.69 -51.86
CA THR A 116 15.54 -0.80 -50.79
C THR A 116 14.84 -1.55 -49.68
N GLU A 117 14.10 -2.63 -50.01
CA GLU A 117 13.43 -3.51 -49.04
C GLU A 117 14.38 -4.00 -47.94
N LYS A 118 15.62 -4.41 -48.31
CA LYS A 118 16.60 -4.92 -47.34
C LYS A 118 17.05 -3.84 -46.35
N VAL A 119 17.15 -2.59 -46.82
CA VAL A 119 17.49 -1.44 -45.98
C VAL A 119 16.35 -1.13 -45.00
N ILE A 120 15.11 -1.20 -45.47
CA ILE A 120 13.92 -1.00 -44.62
C ILE A 120 13.86 -2.08 -43.53
N GLU A 121 14.05 -3.35 -43.90
CA GLU A 121 14.10 -4.46 -42.94
C GLU A 121 15.20 -4.27 -41.90
N ALA A 122 16.41 -3.90 -42.32
CA ALA A 122 17.53 -3.66 -41.40
C ALA A 122 17.28 -2.47 -40.47
N ASN A 123 16.68 -1.38 -40.96
CA ASN A 123 16.27 -0.23 -40.15
C ASN A 123 15.19 -0.62 -39.11
N LEU A 124 14.20 -1.42 -39.53
CA LEU A 124 13.14 -1.90 -38.64
C LEU A 124 13.71 -2.77 -37.52
N MET A 125 14.62 -3.69 -37.85
CA MET A 125 15.28 -4.54 -36.85
C MET A 125 16.16 -3.74 -35.89
N ASP A 126 16.96 -2.78 -36.38
CA ASP A 126 17.73 -1.86 -35.52
C ASP A 126 16.81 -1.10 -34.54
N ALA A 127 15.68 -0.58 -35.02
CA ALA A 127 14.70 0.11 -34.18
C ALA A 127 14.06 -0.81 -33.13
N LEU A 128 13.63 -2.01 -33.51
CA LEU A 128 13.00 -2.98 -32.60
C LEU A 128 13.97 -3.45 -31.51
N VAL A 129 15.22 -3.73 -31.86
CA VAL A 129 16.23 -4.18 -30.90
C VAL A 129 16.60 -3.06 -29.93
N ARG A 130 16.75 -1.82 -30.40
CA ARG A 130 16.93 -0.64 -29.52
C ARG A 130 15.76 -0.44 -28.58
N ALA A 131 14.53 -0.53 -29.07
CA ALA A 131 13.33 -0.41 -28.24
C ALA A 131 13.31 -1.47 -27.13
N ASN A 132 13.65 -2.73 -27.45
CA ASN A 132 13.77 -3.80 -26.46
C ASN A 132 14.89 -3.55 -25.44
N HIS A 133 16.03 -3.01 -25.87
CA HIS A 133 17.13 -2.64 -24.96
C HIS A 133 16.71 -1.55 -23.98
N TYR A 134 16.06 -0.48 -24.46
CA TYR A 134 15.55 0.58 -23.59
C TYR A 134 14.47 0.08 -22.64
N ARG A 135 13.58 -0.80 -23.10
CA ARG A 135 12.59 -1.44 -22.25
C ARG A 135 13.25 -2.24 -21.13
N ALA A 136 14.27 -3.05 -21.43
CA ALA A 136 14.97 -3.82 -20.42
C ALA A 136 15.66 -2.93 -19.36
N LYS A 137 16.27 -1.80 -19.79
CA LYS A 137 16.83 -0.79 -18.88
C LYS A 137 15.77 -0.14 -18.00
N HIS A 138 14.63 0.22 -18.58
CA HIS A 138 13.51 0.78 -17.85
C HIS A 138 12.96 -0.22 -16.82
N ASP A 139 12.73 -1.47 -17.21
CA ASP A 139 12.22 -2.53 -16.34
C ASP A 139 13.16 -2.76 -15.14
N GLN A 140 14.48 -2.75 -15.36
CA GLN A 140 15.46 -2.82 -14.27
C GLN A 140 15.33 -1.66 -13.28
N ALA A 141 15.24 -0.42 -13.80
CA ALA A 141 15.13 0.77 -12.96
C ALA A 141 13.81 0.78 -12.16
N LEU A 142 12.72 0.34 -12.78
CA LEU A 142 11.41 0.22 -12.13
C LEU A 142 11.44 -0.79 -10.98
N HIS A 143 11.97 -1.99 -11.19
CA HIS A 143 12.05 -3.00 -10.13
C HIS A 143 12.94 -2.54 -8.96
N LEU A 144 14.02 -1.80 -9.22
CA LEU A 144 14.87 -1.22 -8.18
C LEU A 144 14.14 -0.13 -7.37
N ALA A 145 13.35 0.71 -8.03
CA ALA A 145 12.50 1.69 -7.36
C ALA A 145 11.44 1.00 -6.49
N GLU A 146 10.77 -0.02 -7.00
CA GLU A 146 9.78 -0.81 -6.24
C GLU A 146 10.39 -1.49 -5.01
N ILE A 147 11.60 -2.05 -5.11
CA ILE A 147 12.33 -2.59 -3.96
C ILE A 147 12.58 -1.49 -2.92
N THR A 148 13.03 -0.31 -3.37
CA THR A 148 13.37 0.81 -2.47
C THR A 148 12.13 1.33 -1.74
N TYR A 149 11.01 1.44 -2.46
CA TYR A 149 9.71 1.80 -1.91
C TYR A 149 9.22 0.77 -0.87
N LEU A 150 9.28 -0.53 -1.18
CA LEU A 150 8.87 -1.60 -0.25
C LEU A 150 9.76 -1.70 0.99
N LEU A 151 11.04 -1.33 0.88
CA LEU A 151 11.95 -1.23 2.02
C LEU A 151 11.72 0.02 2.88
N GLY A 152 10.79 0.90 2.49
CA GLY A 152 10.43 2.10 3.24
C GLY A 152 11.48 3.21 3.19
N ARG A 153 12.44 3.14 2.26
CA ARG A 153 13.54 4.13 2.16
C ARG A 153 13.10 5.50 1.65
N GLU A 154 11.92 5.60 1.03
CA GLU A 154 11.35 6.87 0.53
C GLU A 154 10.39 7.54 1.53
N ALA A 155 10.06 6.90 2.66
CA ALA A 155 9.13 7.45 3.65
C ALA A 155 9.82 8.18 4.82
N THR A 156 11.16 8.29 4.79
CA THR A 156 11.97 8.85 5.89
C THR A 156 12.76 10.11 5.54
N GLU A 157 12.44 10.79 4.43
CA GLU A 157 12.95 12.14 4.14
C GLU A 157 11.81 13.16 3.99
#